data_AF-A0A6G1JGR0-F1
#
_entry.id   AF-A0A6G1JGR0-F1
#
_cell.length_a   1.000
_cell.length_b   1.000
_cell.length_c   1.000
_cell.angle_alpha   90.00
_cell.angle_beta   90.00
_cell.angle_gamma   90.00
#
_symmetry.space_group_name_H-M   'P 1'
#
loop_
_entity.id
_entity.type
_entity.pdbx_description
1 polymer ?
#
loop_
_entity_poly.entity_id
_entity_poly.type
_entity_poly.pdbx_seq_one_letter_code
_entity_poly.pdbx_strand_id
1 'polypeptide(L)'
;MSIANSASRTIVDVEGSPLEIHLHELRILSRSDHVDFRRVLSLYCTIEKCMRGEDSFPFPYDPDWIDRSVDEGLDSAYSADDAAKFCTAIESGKLIYIPGGKGDGTWLSSSQCTWKGENLRYSTAIHKYYGGNQHTTSLFRHILSVPDVGDHHLLKELDGLRVNDSGAHFQNVFLALNKFLVEAPVDAETRAIETFQNKSIFPVSTGDRPSSIEKYLKNYPKEDAEPEWYIAMTLRHEQCFKGVVPLLDFDFAFNARLNKLLNRFKSFHGHNLDLDSKGLTPILDPRGYQRLDTKYTDFLRKKAPFITRLVGTNFYDSRANVTSLSSLKVYSAPSLFVSYELGYGSNAIKSNSVPCSAGYSRKITRRNHGELKIYLLQDHLRDSHYKFQFELADVLEELCGTKAHFAGLMYLVLTERNERHVEEQFRRRGVPEITSAMEPEFFSPEDEQHVQKNLSSSAESRHKRKRPRRKAKARAAEQ
;
A
#
# COMPACT_ATOMS: atom_id res chain seq x y z
N MET A 1 -10.36 64.31 0.14
CA MET A 1 -11.19 64.67 -1.02
C MET A 1 -11.38 63.44 -1.89
N SER A 2 -12.65 63.07 -2.16
CA SER A 2 -13.21 62.34 -3.34
C SER A 2 -12.53 61.02 -3.80
N ILE A 3 -13.12 59.82 -3.60
CA ILE A 3 -14.09 59.05 -4.47
C ILE A 3 -13.42 58.58 -5.79
N ALA A 4 -13.49 57.36 -6.33
CA ALA A 4 -14.11 56.03 -6.09
C ALA A 4 -13.24 54.99 -6.88
N ASN A 5 -13.27 53.67 -6.69
CA ASN A 5 -14.32 52.73 -7.11
C ASN A 5 -13.86 51.31 -6.71
N SER A 6 -14.67 50.59 -5.93
CA SER A 6 -14.66 49.12 -5.98
C SER A 6 -16.09 48.62 -5.78
N ALA A 7 -16.60 47.95 -6.81
CA ALA A 7 -17.98 47.56 -6.97
C ALA A 7 -18.51 46.68 -5.83
N SER A 8 -19.59 47.14 -5.20
CA SER A 8 -20.44 46.31 -4.33
C SER A 8 -21.45 45.58 -5.21
N ARG A 9 -21.49 44.25 -5.15
CA ARG A 9 -22.55 43.45 -5.78
C ARG A 9 -23.71 43.34 -4.78
N THR A 10 -24.78 44.08 -5.04
CA THR A 10 -26.06 43.94 -4.35
C THR A 10 -26.77 42.71 -4.91
N ILE A 11 -27.02 41.71 -4.07
CA ILE A 11 -27.93 40.61 -4.39
C ILE A 11 -29.32 41.07 -3.97
N VAL A 12 -30.24 41.09 -4.93
CA VAL A 12 -31.64 41.47 -4.78
C VAL A 12 -32.48 40.21 -4.99
N ASP A 13 -33.57 40.06 -4.23
CA ASP A 13 -34.56 39.03 -4.51
C ASP A 13 -35.42 39.38 -5.74
N VAL A 14 -36.37 38.51 -6.07
CA VAL A 14 -37.24 38.62 -7.26
C VAL A 14 -38.14 39.88 -7.23
N GLU A 15 -38.27 40.55 -6.08
CA GLU A 15 -39.08 41.77 -5.91
C GLU A 15 -38.25 43.04 -5.67
N GLY A 16 -36.92 42.96 -5.72
CA GLY A 16 -36.06 44.14 -5.81
C GLY A 16 -35.78 44.87 -4.49
N SER A 17 -35.96 44.20 -3.34
CA SER A 17 -35.60 44.78 -2.03
C SER A 17 -34.15 44.44 -1.61
N PRO A 18 -33.40 45.39 -1.01
CA PRO A 18 -32.02 45.15 -0.58
C PRO A 18 -31.96 44.22 0.64
N LEU A 19 -31.14 43.16 0.56
CA LEU A 19 -30.90 42.22 1.66
C LEU A 19 -30.07 42.89 2.77
N GLU A 20 -30.72 43.40 3.82
CA GLU A 20 -30.04 43.77 5.07
C GLU A 20 -29.71 42.50 5.86
N ILE A 21 -28.42 42.12 5.84
CA ILE A 21 -27.90 41.07 6.74
C ILE A 21 -27.80 41.68 8.15
N HIS A 22 -28.83 41.48 8.96
CA HIS A 22 -28.76 41.76 10.40
C HIS A 22 -27.95 40.68 11.14
N LEU A 23 -26.62 40.82 11.08
CA LEU A 23 -25.65 40.11 11.93
C LEU A 23 -25.64 40.62 13.39
N HIS A 24 -26.73 41.23 13.87
CA HIS A 24 -26.78 41.86 15.19
C HIS A 24 -27.46 41.01 16.27
N GLU A 25 -28.18 39.94 15.91
CA GLU A 25 -28.87 39.10 16.91
C GLU A 25 -28.02 37.96 17.48
N LEU A 26 -26.95 37.53 16.80
CA LEU A 26 -26.03 36.52 17.34
C LEU A 26 -25.05 37.07 18.40
N ARG A 27 -25.01 38.39 18.60
CA ARG A 27 -24.20 39.01 19.67
C ARG A 27 -24.97 39.21 20.99
N ILE A 28 -26.30 39.10 20.97
CA ILE A 28 -27.13 39.21 22.17
C ILE A 28 -27.22 37.87 22.91
N LEU A 29 -27.01 36.74 22.21
CA LEU A 29 -27.06 35.39 22.80
C LEU A 29 -25.82 34.96 23.60
N SER A 30 -24.84 35.85 23.84
CA SER A 30 -23.68 35.57 24.72
C SER A 30 -23.67 36.37 26.02
N ARG A 31 -24.74 37.14 26.31
CA ARG A 31 -24.81 38.00 27.51
C ARG A 31 -26.06 37.85 28.37
N SER A 32 -26.95 36.91 28.07
CA SER A 32 -28.02 36.53 28.98
C SER A 32 -27.89 35.05 29.32
N ASP A 33 -27.85 34.73 30.61
CA ASP A 33 -27.77 33.38 31.20
C ASP A 33 -28.98 32.46 30.89
N HIS A 34 -29.69 32.70 29.81
CA HIS A 34 -30.73 31.82 29.28
C HIS A 34 -30.61 31.78 27.77
N VAL A 35 -29.83 30.82 27.27
CA VAL A 35 -30.19 30.16 26.01
C VAL A 35 -31.58 29.58 26.26
N ASP A 36 -32.56 29.99 25.47
CA ASP A 36 -33.96 29.63 25.65
C ASP A 36 -34.12 28.10 25.53
N PHE A 37 -33.99 27.45 26.68
CA PHE A 37 -33.85 26.01 26.90
C PHE A 37 -34.98 25.22 26.26
N ARG A 38 -36.18 25.81 26.23
CA ARG A 38 -37.37 25.25 25.58
C ARG A 38 -37.20 25.10 24.08
N ARG A 39 -36.49 26.01 23.42
CA ARG A 39 -36.25 25.94 21.96
C ARG A 39 -35.23 24.87 21.60
N VAL A 40 -34.21 24.67 22.43
CA VAL A 40 -33.22 23.59 22.23
C VAL A 40 -33.86 22.22 22.49
N LEU A 41 -34.67 22.09 23.56
CA LEU A 41 -35.41 20.86 23.85
C LEU A 41 -36.45 20.55 22.77
N SER A 42 -37.20 21.56 22.32
CA SER A 42 -38.19 21.45 21.24
C SER A 42 -37.54 20.99 19.95
N LEU A 43 -36.40 21.59 19.57
CA LEU A 43 -35.64 21.19 18.39
C LEU A 43 -35.16 19.74 18.51
N TYR A 44 -34.73 19.31 19.70
CA TYR A 44 -34.26 17.94 19.92
C TYR A 44 -35.38 16.90 19.93
N CYS A 45 -36.51 17.17 20.59
CA CYS A 45 -37.72 16.33 20.58
C CYS A 45 -38.32 16.23 19.17
N THR A 46 -38.26 17.33 18.40
CA THR A 46 -38.67 17.35 17.00
C THR A 46 -37.75 16.50 16.12
N ILE A 47 -36.42 16.63 16.29
CA ILE A 47 -35.45 15.79 15.60
C ILE A 47 -35.70 14.30 15.94
N GLU A 48 -36.00 13.97 17.19
CA GLU A 48 -36.30 12.61 17.62
C GLU A 48 -37.59 12.05 16.99
N LYS A 49 -38.70 12.81 16.99
CA LYS A 49 -39.98 12.42 16.36
C LYS A 49 -39.84 12.23 14.84
N CYS A 50 -39.11 13.13 14.18
CA CYS A 50 -38.81 13.00 12.76
C CYS A 50 -37.91 11.78 12.46
N MET A 51 -36.96 11.45 13.34
CA MET A 51 -36.08 10.27 13.19
C MET A 51 -36.81 8.94 13.44
N ARG A 52 -37.89 8.94 14.24
CA ARG A 52 -38.77 7.78 14.45
C ARG A 52 -39.78 7.57 13.31
N GLY A 53 -39.82 8.48 12.33
CA GLY A 53 -40.79 8.45 11.24
C GLY A 53 -42.21 8.79 11.67
N GLU A 54 -42.38 9.35 12.88
CA GLU A 54 -43.67 9.74 13.44
C GLU A 54 -44.16 11.07 12.81
N ASP A 55 -43.23 11.94 12.39
CA ASP A 55 -43.52 13.22 11.73
C ASP A 55 -42.61 13.48 10.52
N SER A 56 -43.16 14.04 9.43
CA SER A 56 -42.38 14.55 8.29
C SER A 56 -41.92 15.98 8.56
N PHE A 57 -40.62 16.28 8.33
CA PHE A 57 -40.04 17.63 8.47
C PHE A 57 -40.88 18.66 7.68
N PRO A 58 -41.49 19.66 8.32
CA PRO A 58 -42.22 20.68 7.59
C PRO A 58 -41.23 21.69 7.01
N PHE A 59 -41.17 21.78 5.68
CA PHE A 59 -40.74 22.99 5.00
C PHE A 59 -42.00 23.74 4.55
N PRO A 60 -42.15 25.07 4.71
CA PRO A 60 -41.21 26.05 5.27
C PRO A 60 -41.58 26.57 6.68
N TYR A 61 -40.60 27.23 7.30
CA TYR A 61 -40.53 27.78 8.66
C TYR A 61 -41.77 28.60 9.09
N ASP A 62 -42.58 28.04 9.99
CA ASP A 62 -43.61 28.76 10.78
C ASP A 62 -43.08 28.92 12.22
N PRO A 63 -42.74 30.14 12.69
CA PRO A 63 -42.28 30.38 14.05
C PRO A 63 -43.29 29.93 15.12
N ASP A 64 -44.59 29.97 14.81
CA ASP A 64 -45.67 29.59 15.72
C ASP A 64 -45.87 28.07 15.79
N TRP A 65 -45.20 27.30 14.92
CA TRP A 65 -45.23 25.84 14.94
C TRP A 65 -44.34 25.26 16.06
N ILE A 66 -43.21 25.92 16.35
CA ILE A 66 -42.32 25.51 17.46
C ILE A 66 -43.05 25.64 18.79
N ASP A 67 -43.81 26.72 18.99
CA ASP A 67 -44.55 26.94 20.23
C ASP A 67 -45.76 25.98 20.37
N ARG A 68 -46.48 25.67 19.27
CA ARG A 68 -47.56 24.67 19.27
C ARG A 68 -47.09 23.23 19.49
N SER A 69 -45.97 22.85 18.89
CA SER A 69 -45.41 21.49 19.01
C SER A 69 -44.81 21.22 20.40
N VAL A 70 -44.41 22.28 21.11
CA VAL A 70 -43.95 22.22 22.51
C VAL A 70 -45.11 21.90 23.46
N ASP A 71 -46.29 22.49 23.24
CA ASP A 71 -47.44 22.30 24.11
C ASP A 71 -48.18 20.97 23.85
N GLU A 72 -48.24 20.48 22.60
CA GLU A 72 -48.97 19.25 22.27
C GLU A 72 -48.12 17.98 22.41
N GLY A 73 -46.79 18.11 22.40
CA GLY A 73 -45.87 16.99 22.19
C GLY A 73 -45.17 16.43 23.43
N LEU A 74 -45.11 17.18 24.53
CA LEU A 74 -44.38 16.79 25.74
C LEU A 74 -45.23 16.01 26.76
N ASP A 75 -46.56 16.14 26.71
CA ASP A 75 -47.44 15.62 27.77
C ASP A 75 -47.76 14.11 27.68
N SER A 76 -47.45 13.43 26.57
CA SER A 76 -47.94 12.06 26.34
C SER A 76 -46.90 10.93 26.34
N ALA A 77 -45.60 11.23 26.38
CA ALA A 77 -44.56 10.22 26.12
C ALA A 77 -43.56 9.96 27.27
N TYR A 78 -43.41 10.86 28.23
CA TYR A 78 -42.40 10.70 29.30
C TYR A 78 -42.93 11.21 30.64
N SER A 79 -42.57 10.53 31.74
CA SER A 79 -42.87 11.09 33.05
C SER A 79 -42.03 12.36 33.26
N ALA A 80 -42.56 13.33 34.02
CA ALA A 80 -41.84 14.57 34.33
C ALA A 80 -40.47 14.32 34.98
N ASP A 81 -40.29 13.17 35.64
CA ASP A 81 -39.05 12.73 36.25
C ASP A 81 -38.01 12.25 35.21
N ASP A 82 -38.45 11.61 34.12
CA ASP A 82 -37.57 11.21 33.01
C ASP A 82 -37.10 12.42 32.21
N ALA A 83 -38.00 13.39 31.97
CA ALA A 83 -37.67 14.66 31.35
C ALA A 83 -36.69 15.47 32.21
N ALA A 84 -36.87 15.52 33.54
CA ALA A 84 -35.95 16.21 34.45
C ALA A 84 -34.56 15.54 34.49
N LYS A 85 -34.50 14.20 34.59
CA LYS A 85 -33.24 13.43 34.51
C LYS A 85 -32.52 13.65 33.18
N PHE A 86 -33.27 13.68 32.09
CA PHE A 86 -32.77 13.96 30.75
C PHE A 86 -32.16 15.38 30.64
N CYS A 87 -32.87 16.37 31.16
CA CYS A 87 -32.42 17.76 31.22
C CYS A 87 -31.13 17.91 32.03
N THR A 88 -31.09 17.35 33.24
CA THR A 88 -29.88 17.37 34.08
C THR A 88 -28.71 16.63 33.41
N ALA A 89 -28.97 15.54 32.67
CA ALA A 89 -27.92 14.79 31.98
C ALA A 89 -27.39 15.51 30.72
N ILE A 90 -28.22 16.29 30.02
CA ILE A 90 -27.77 17.16 28.93
C ILE A 90 -26.96 18.34 29.47
N GLU A 91 -27.44 18.98 30.54
CA GLU A 91 -26.80 20.13 31.17
C GLU A 91 -25.45 19.77 31.81
N SER A 92 -25.36 18.59 32.45
CA SER A 92 -24.13 18.15 33.11
C SER A 92 -23.21 17.30 32.24
N GLY A 93 -23.73 16.60 31.22
CA GLY A 93 -23.01 15.56 30.49
C GLY A 93 -22.83 15.77 28.98
N LYS A 94 -23.47 16.80 28.39
CA LYS A 94 -23.49 17.04 26.93
C LYS A 94 -23.73 15.74 26.14
N LEU A 95 -24.80 15.02 26.48
CA LEU A 95 -25.09 13.72 25.90
C LEU A 95 -25.70 13.84 24.48
N ILE A 96 -25.40 12.86 23.63
CA ILE A 96 -25.82 12.75 22.23
C ILE A 96 -26.38 11.34 22.01
N TYR A 97 -27.58 11.24 21.41
CA TYR A 97 -28.25 9.97 21.18
C TYR A 97 -27.83 9.29 19.87
N ILE A 98 -27.24 8.10 19.95
CA ILE A 98 -26.94 7.31 18.77
C ILE A 98 -28.09 6.32 18.52
N PRO A 99 -28.85 6.46 17.43
CA PRO A 99 -29.91 5.52 17.11
C PRO A 99 -29.28 4.16 16.73
N GLY A 100 -29.80 3.10 17.34
CA GLY A 100 -29.51 1.71 16.98
C GLY A 100 -30.64 1.10 16.14
N GLY A 101 -30.59 -0.22 15.95
CA GLY A 101 -31.63 -0.96 15.23
C GLY A 101 -32.87 -1.20 16.10
N LYS A 102 -34.04 -1.36 15.47
CA LYS A 102 -35.31 -1.76 16.13
C LYS A 102 -35.71 -0.95 17.37
N GLY A 103 -35.38 0.35 17.41
CA GLY A 103 -35.76 1.24 18.51
C GLY A 103 -34.81 1.26 19.69
N ASP A 104 -33.75 0.45 19.68
CA ASP A 104 -32.68 0.54 20.66
C ASP A 104 -31.75 1.70 20.30
N GLY A 105 -31.17 2.38 21.28
CA GLY A 105 -30.16 3.41 21.04
C GLY A 105 -29.31 3.67 22.27
N THR A 106 -28.26 4.47 22.12
CA THR A 106 -27.27 4.68 23.18
C THR A 106 -26.93 6.15 23.31
N TRP A 107 -26.98 6.65 24.54
CA TRP A 107 -26.51 8.00 24.87
C TRP A 107 -25.00 7.99 25.08
N LEU A 108 -24.30 8.84 24.35
CA LEU A 108 -22.86 9.04 24.44
C LEU A 108 -22.56 10.48 24.90
N SER A 109 -21.47 10.69 25.64
CA SER A 109 -21.03 12.07 25.90
C SER A 109 -20.49 12.73 24.63
N SER A 110 -20.51 14.06 24.57
CA SER A 110 -19.92 14.81 23.45
C SER A 110 -18.44 14.46 23.24
N SER A 111 -17.72 14.10 24.30
CA SER A 111 -16.32 13.63 24.26
C SER A 111 -16.14 12.22 23.69
N GLN A 112 -17.22 11.45 23.56
CA GLN A 112 -17.27 10.14 22.89
C GLN A 112 -17.83 10.24 21.47
N CYS A 113 -18.12 11.45 20.99
CA CYS A 113 -18.67 11.68 19.67
C CYS A 113 -17.69 12.46 18.81
N THR A 114 -17.65 12.11 17.52
CA THR A 114 -17.01 12.89 16.48
C THR A 114 -18.03 13.19 15.39
N TRP A 115 -17.90 14.33 14.72
CA TRP A 115 -18.82 14.70 13.65
C TRP A 115 -18.58 13.80 12.44
N LYS A 116 -17.44 13.94 11.76
CA LYS A 116 -17.00 13.03 10.69
C LYS A 116 -15.78 12.20 11.09
N GLY A 117 -15.65 11.02 10.47
CA GLY A 117 -14.50 10.14 10.58
C GLY A 117 -14.89 8.67 10.67
N GLU A 118 -13.91 7.81 10.96
CA GLU A 118 -14.16 6.39 11.22
C GLU A 118 -14.71 6.18 12.64
N ASN A 119 -15.48 5.12 12.82
CA ASN A 119 -15.92 4.74 14.16
C ASN A 119 -14.78 4.02 14.89
N LEU A 120 -14.39 4.54 16.05
CA LEU A 120 -13.35 3.99 16.92
C LEU A 120 -14.01 3.52 18.23
N ARG A 121 -13.32 2.73 19.04
CA ARG A 121 -13.84 2.23 20.33
C ARG A 121 -14.20 3.35 21.28
N TYR A 122 -13.40 4.41 21.30
CA TYR A 122 -13.61 5.54 22.21
C TYR A 122 -14.30 6.75 21.57
N SER A 123 -14.61 6.69 20.28
CA SER A 123 -15.28 7.80 19.57
C SER A 123 -16.17 7.31 18.43
N THR A 124 -17.43 7.71 18.44
CA THR A 124 -18.41 7.36 17.39
C THR A 124 -18.63 8.53 16.44
N ALA A 125 -18.52 8.28 15.13
CA ALA A 125 -18.80 9.27 14.11
C ALA A 125 -20.32 9.40 13.89
N ILE A 126 -20.87 10.58 14.20
CA ILE A 126 -22.32 10.79 14.31
C ILE A 126 -22.96 11.38 13.04
N HIS A 127 -22.17 11.94 12.13
CA HIS A 127 -22.67 12.55 10.88
C HIS A 127 -23.56 11.59 10.05
N LYS A 128 -23.28 10.27 10.10
CA LYS A 128 -24.08 9.27 9.37
C LYS A 128 -25.49 9.07 9.92
N TYR A 129 -25.73 9.41 11.19
CA TYR A 129 -27.03 9.24 11.83
C TYR A 129 -27.92 10.48 11.69
N TYR A 130 -27.30 11.66 11.74
CA TYR A 130 -28.03 12.94 11.71
C TYR A 130 -28.02 13.62 10.33
N GLY A 131 -27.27 13.10 9.37
CA GLY A 131 -27.14 13.69 8.04
C GLY A 131 -26.25 14.94 8.02
N GLY A 132 -25.83 15.33 6.82
CA GLY A 132 -24.83 16.39 6.60
C GLY A 132 -25.39 17.76 6.23
N ASN A 133 -26.64 18.08 6.61
CA ASN A 133 -27.21 19.38 6.28
C ASN A 133 -26.58 20.51 7.14
N GLN A 134 -26.82 21.77 6.74
CA GLN A 134 -26.21 22.92 7.41
C GLN A 134 -26.66 23.06 8.87
N HIS A 135 -27.92 22.74 9.16
CA HIS A 135 -28.49 22.86 10.50
C HIS A 135 -27.87 21.86 11.47
N THR A 136 -27.77 20.59 11.08
CA THR A 136 -27.16 19.53 11.90
C THR A 136 -25.66 19.76 12.06
N THR A 137 -24.98 20.19 10.99
CA THR A 137 -23.57 20.60 11.08
C THR A 137 -23.38 21.72 12.08
N SER A 138 -24.24 22.75 12.06
CA SER A 138 -24.13 23.89 12.98
C SER A 138 -24.38 23.47 14.43
N LEU A 139 -25.43 22.68 14.67
CA LEU A 139 -25.75 22.16 15.99
C LEU A 139 -24.59 21.35 16.58
N PHE A 140 -24.09 20.34 15.85
CA PHE A 140 -23.07 19.46 16.40
C PHE A 140 -21.69 20.11 16.45
N ARG A 141 -21.27 20.82 15.40
CA ARG A 141 -19.91 21.37 15.34
C ARG A 141 -19.75 22.69 16.07
N HIS A 142 -20.72 23.59 15.98
CA HIS A 142 -20.58 24.96 16.50
C HIS A 142 -21.20 25.13 17.87
N ILE A 143 -22.37 24.51 18.12
CA ILE A 143 -23.06 24.62 19.42
C ILE A 143 -22.53 23.56 20.39
N LEU A 144 -22.60 22.28 20.02
CA LEU A 144 -22.16 21.17 20.88
C LEU A 144 -20.64 20.94 20.85
N SER A 145 -19.92 21.65 19.98
CA SER A 145 -18.46 21.57 19.85
C SER A 145 -17.94 20.15 19.59
N VAL A 146 -18.70 19.33 18.87
CA VAL A 146 -18.30 17.97 18.46
C VAL A 146 -17.28 18.09 17.32
N PRO A 147 -16.01 17.69 17.55
CA PRO A 147 -14.95 17.80 16.56
C PRO A 147 -15.06 16.70 15.50
N ASP A 148 -14.37 16.86 14.37
CA ASP A 148 -14.09 15.71 13.49
C ASP A 148 -13.03 14.80 14.15
N VAL A 149 -12.90 13.56 13.67
CA VAL A 149 -11.82 12.66 14.10
C VAL A 149 -10.48 13.34 13.85
N GLY A 150 -9.64 13.37 14.89
CA GLY A 150 -8.32 14.00 14.90
C GLY A 150 -7.27 13.10 15.52
N ASP A 151 -6.05 13.62 15.62
CA ASP A 151 -4.87 12.93 16.18
C ASP A 151 -5.12 12.36 17.58
N HIS A 152 -5.70 13.14 18.50
CA HIS A 152 -5.95 12.71 19.87
C HIS A 152 -6.93 11.54 19.98
N HIS A 153 -7.93 11.47 19.09
CA HIS A 153 -8.86 10.34 19.03
C HIS A 153 -8.14 9.06 18.58
N LEU A 154 -7.32 9.17 17.54
CA LEU A 154 -6.52 8.06 17.02
C LEU A 154 -5.47 7.60 18.03
N LEU A 155 -4.79 8.54 18.70
CA LEU A 155 -3.82 8.24 19.75
C LEU A 155 -4.45 7.46 20.91
N LYS A 156 -5.62 7.91 21.37
CA LYS A 156 -6.37 7.21 22.43
C LYS A 156 -6.80 5.81 21.99
N GLU A 157 -7.21 5.65 20.75
CA GLU A 157 -7.57 4.35 20.19
C GLU A 157 -6.36 3.41 20.14
N LEU A 158 -5.23 3.91 19.64
CA LEU A 158 -3.97 3.17 19.55
C LEU A 158 -3.43 2.77 20.93
N ASP A 159 -3.55 3.63 21.94
CA ASP A 159 -3.22 3.30 23.34
C ASP A 159 -4.13 2.22 23.92
N GLY A 160 -5.33 2.06 23.36
CA GLY A 160 -6.28 1.05 23.76
C GLY A 160 -6.14 -0.29 23.03
N LEU A 161 -5.25 -0.41 22.04
CA LEU A 161 -5.09 -1.64 21.26
C LEU A 161 -4.56 -2.77 22.14
N ARG A 162 -5.16 -3.95 21.97
CA ARG A 162 -4.82 -5.17 22.70
C ARG A 162 -4.59 -6.31 21.71
N VAL A 163 -3.73 -7.25 22.08
CA VAL A 163 -3.44 -8.46 21.29
C VAL A 163 -4.70 -9.23 20.89
N ASN A 164 -5.72 -9.23 21.75
CA ASN A 164 -6.98 -9.96 21.54
C ASN A 164 -8.01 -9.18 20.71
N ASP A 165 -7.68 -7.97 20.26
CA ASP A 165 -8.60 -7.21 19.41
C ASP A 165 -8.79 -7.92 18.06
N SER A 166 -9.99 -7.78 17.50
CA SER A 166 -10.30 -8.43 16.22
C SER A 166 -9.44 -7.85 15.09
N GLY A 167 -9.10 -8.68 14.09
CA GLY A 167 -8.38 -8.22 12.90
C GLY A 167 -9.10 -7.08 12.18
N ALA A 168 -10.43 -7.13 12.11
CA ALA A 168 -11.25 -6.05 11.54
C ALA A 168 -11.09 -4.73 12.29
N HIS A 169 -10.94 -4.78 13.61
CA HIS A 169 -10.68 -3.59 14.42
C HIS A 169 -9.31 -2.98 14.11
N PHE A 170 -8.25 -3.78 14.11
CA PHE A 170 -6.93 -3.32 13.68
C PHE A 170 -6.97 -2.69 12.29
N GLN A 171 -7.62 -3.36 11.34
CA GLN A 171 -7.76 -2.83 9.98
C GLN A 171 -8.45 -1.46 9.96
N ASN A 172 -9.56 -1.30 10.70
CA ASN A 172 -10.27 -0.03 10.77
C ASN A 172 -9.39 1.09 11.37
N VAL A 173 -8.70 0.83 12.47
CA VAL A 173 -7.81 1.81 13.13
C VAL A 173 -6.66 2.22 12.21
N PHE A 174 -6.01 1.27 11.54
CA PHE A 174 -4.90 1.56 10.62
C PHE A 174 -5.35 2.28 9.35
N LEU A 175 -6.56 2.01 8.85
CA LEU A 175 -7.15 2.78 7.75
C LEU A 175 -7.47 4.22 8.17
N ALA A 176 -8.08 4.40 9.35
CA ALA A 176 -8.35 5.72 9.91
C ALA A 176 -7.07 6.52 10.07
N LEU A 177 -6.00 5.88 10.55
CA LEU A 177 -4.68 6.47 10.65
C LEU A 177 -4.08 6.84 9.29
N ASN A 178 -4.15 5.93 8.31
CA ASN A 178 -3.68 6.18 6.96
C ASN A 178 -4.40 7.37 6.32
N LYS A 179 -5.72 7.49 6.52
CA LYS A 179 -6.51 8.64 6.06
C LYS A 179 -6.11 9.93 6.76
N PHE A 180 -5.94 9.90 8.08
CA PHE A 180 -5.48 11.05 8.84
C PHE A 180 -4.15 11.59 8.32
N LEU A 181 -3.16 10.72 8.04
CA LEU A 181 -1.88 11.16 7.49
C LEU A 181 -1.97 11.74 6.08
N VAL A 182 -3.01 11.43 5.31
CA VAL A 182 -3.25 12.05 3.99
C VAL A 182 -3.79 13.47 4.12
N GLU A 183 -4.60 13.71 5.15
CA GLU A 183 -5.33 14.97 5.34
C GLU A 183 -4.60 15.93 6.31
N ALA A 184 -3.70 15.42 7.15
CA ALA A 184 -3.04 16.18 8.20
C ALA A 184 -1.95 17.13 7.66
N PRO A 185 -1.77 18.31 8.29
CA PRO A 185 -0.62 19.15 8.04
C PRO A 185 0.68 18.45 8.50
N VAL A 186 1.80 18.77 7.84
CA VAL A 186 3.12 18.11 8.04
C VAL A 186 3.54 18.04 9.50
N ASP A 187 3.30 19.09 10.28
CA ASP A 187 3.69 19.13 11.70
C ASP A 187 2.87 18.14 12.56
N ALA A 188 1.58 17.99 12.25
CA ALA A 188 0.72 17.04 12.96
C ALA A 188 1.04 15.60 12.56
N GLU A 189 1.36 15.37 11.29
CA GLU A 189 1.84 14.10 10.78
C GLU A 189 3.15 13.67 11.48
N THR A 190 4.15 14.55 11.55
CA THR A 190 5.45 14.24 12.18
C THR A 190 5.26 13.82 13.65
N ARG A 191 4.51 14.61 14.43
CA ARG A 191 4.22 14.29 15.84
C ARG A 191 3.49 12.96 16.00
N ALA A 192 2.54 12.68 15.12
CA ALA A 192 1.78 11.44 15.15
C ALA A 192 2.71 10.24 14.92
N ILE A 193 3.54 10.29 13.88
CA ILE A 193 4.50 9.24 13.52
C ILE A 193 5.51 8.99 14.65
N GLU A 194 6.11 10.04 15.21
CA GLU A 194 7.02 9.95 16.37
C GLU A 194 6.36 9.28 17.58
N THR A 195 5.09 9.59 17.82
CA THR A 195 4.33 9.00 18.91
C THR A 195 4.05 7.51 18.65
N PHE A 196 3.77 7.12 17.41
CA PHE A 196 3.48 5.73 17.05
C PHE A 196 4.69 4.81 17.09
N GLN A 197 5.88 5.32 16.75
CA GLN A 197 7.13 4.53 16.76
C GLN A 197 7.40 3.89 18.12
N ASN A 198 7.13 4.64 19.19
CA ASN A 198 7.42 4.21 20.56
C ASN A 198 6.32 3.33 21.16
N LYS A 199 5.25 3.03 20.40
CA LYS A 199 4.11 2.25 20.88
C LYS A 199 4.09 0.87 20.23
N SER A 200 3.72 -0.12 21.05
CA SER A 200 3.53 -1.49 20.58
C SER A 200 2.14 -1.59 20.00
N ILE A 201 2.00 -1.22 18.73
CA ILE A 201 0.70 -1.15 18.03
C ILE A 201 0.64 -1.98 16.76
N PHE A 202 1.78 -2.43 16.23
CA PHE A 202 1.83 -3.20 15.00
C PHE A 202 1.50 -4.66 15.29
N PRO A 203 0.40 -5.21 14.76
CA PRO A 203 0.07 -6.61 14.95
C PRO A 203 1.03 -7.46 14.11
N VAL A 204 1.78 -8.35 14.75
CA VAL A 204 2.77 -9.23 14.11
C VAL A 204 2.41 -10.68 14.41
N SER A 205 2.53 -11.53 13.40
CA SER A 205 2.31 -12.96 13.48
C SER A 205 3.61 -13.72 13.20
N THR A 206 4.01 -14.61 14.13
CA THR A 206 5.22 -15.45 14.00
C THR A 206 4.95 -16.74 13.23
N GLY A 207 3.68 -17.14 13.09
CA GLY A 207 3.26 -18.26 12.24
C GLY A 207 3.74 -19.65 12.68
N ASP A 208 4.16 -19.83 13.93
CA ASP A 208 4.79 -21.07 14.43
C ASP A 208 3.88 -22.32 14.46
N ARG A 209 2.57 -22.18 14.15
CA ARG A 209 1.66 -23.26 13.75
C ARG A 209 0.37 -22.66 13.17
N PRO A 210 -0.32 -23.35 12.26
CA PRO A 210 -1.66 -22.95 11.79
C PRO A 210 -2.72 -22.90 12.90
N SER A 211 -2.43 -23.41 14.11
CA SER A 211 -3.33 -23.42 15.27
C SER A 211 -2.90 -22.51 16.44
N SER A 212 -1.73 -21.88 16.40
CA SER A 212 -1.32 -20.88 17.39
C SER A 212 -0.98 -19.58 16.66
N ILE A 213 -2.03 -18.79 16.40
CA ILE A 213 -1.89 -17.41 15.95
C ILE A 213 -1.42 -16.61 17.17
N GLU A 214 -0.14 -16.72 17.50
CA GLU A 214 0.49 -15.81 18.45
C GLU A 214 0.62 -14.45 17.77
N LYS A 215 -0.43 -13.64 17.92
CA LYS A 215 -0.38 -12.22 17.60
C LYS A 215 0.39 -11.52 18.70
N TYR A 216 1.32 -10.68 18.30
CA TYR A 216 2.01 -9.77 19.21
C TYR A 216 1.81 -8.35 18.73
N LEU A 217 1.81 -7.41 19.67
CA LEU A 217 1.95 -6.01 19.33
C LEU A 217 3.43 -5.64 19.44
N LYS A 218 3.99 -5.14 18.34
CA LYS A 218 5.40 -4.74 18.25
C LYS A 218 5.51 -3.24 17.99
N ASN A 219 6.64 -2.69 18.39
CA ASN A 219 7.04 -1.33 18.04
C ASN A 219 7.56 -1.31 16.60
N TYR A 220 7.59 -0.11 16.01
CA TYR A 220 8.37 0.09 14.80
C TYR A 220 9.87 -0.02 15.14
N PRO A 221 10.70 -0.77 14.39
CA PRO A 221 12.12 -0.88 14.69
C PRO A 221 12.83 0.47 14.55
N LYS A 222 13.85 0.69 15.38
CA LYS A 222 14.69 1.89 15.29
C LYS A 222 15.59 1.83 14.04
N GLU A 223 16.02 3.00 13.57
CA GLU A 223 16.71 3.21 12.29
C GLU A 223 17.97 2.34 12.10
N ASP A 224 18.65 1.94 13.19
CA ASP A 224 19.86 1.11 13.17
C ASP A 224 19.69 -0.29 13.76
N ALA A 225 18.47 -0.68 14.13
CA ALA A 225 18.21 -2.00 14.69
C ALA A 225 17.91 -3.02 13.58
N GLU A 226 18.41 -4.24 13.74
CA GLU A 226 17.94 -5.33 12.89
C GLU A 226 16.44 -5.55 13.12
N PRO A 227 15.65 -5.67 12.05
CA PRO A 227 14.20 -5.80 12.17
C PRO A 227 13.81 -7.16 12.75
N GLU A 228 13.03 -7.14 13.84
CA GLU A 228 12.45 -8.35 14.45
C GLU A 228 11.22 -8.88 13.69
N TRP A 229 10.69 -8.10 12.75
CA TRP A 229 9.52 -8.43 11.96
C TRP A 229 9.57 -7.72 10.61
N TYR A 230 8.78 -8.17 9.64
CA TYR A 230 8.80 -7.62 8.28
C TYR A 230 7.40 -7.36 7.72
N ILE A 231 7.37 -6.63 6.61
CA ILE A 231 6.16 -6.36 5.83
C ILE A 231 6.29 -7.07 4.49
N ALA A 232 5.32 -7.94 4.19
CA ALA A 232 5.16 -8.51 2.87
C ALA A 232 4.27 -7.59 2.01
N MET A 233 4.87 -6.96 1.00
CA MET A 233 4.17 -6.07 0.06
C MET A 233 3.59 -6.83 -1.16
N THR A 234 4.03 -8.08 -1.37
CA THR A 234 3.53 -8.95 -2.43
C THR A 234 2.96 -10.24 -1.86
N LEU A 235 1.95 -10.80 -2.52
CA LEU A 235 1.38 -12.10 -2.16
C LEU A 235 2.46 -13.20 -2.13
N ARG A 236 3.44 -13.13 -3.04
CA ARG A 236 4.53 -14.11 -3.13
C ARG A 236 5.42 -14.06 -1.89
N HIS A 237 5.82 -12.87 -1.44
CA HIS A 237 6.62 -12.73 -0.21
C HIS A 237 5.83 -13.14 1.03
N GLU A 238 4.55 -12.81 1.10
CA GLU A 238 3.67 -13.27 2.18
C GLU A 238 3.69 -14.80 2.26
N GLN A 239 3.43 -15.49 1.15
CA GLN A 239 3.41 -16.96 1.11
C GLN A 239 4.78 -17.59 1.41
N CYS A 240 5.87 -17.01 0.91
CA CYS A 240 7.23 -17.53 1.12
C CYS A 240 7.67 -17.42 2.58
N PHE A 241 7.38 -16.30 3.23
CA PHE A 241 7.91 -16.00 4.56
C PHE A 241 6.93 -16.27 5.71
N LYS A 242 5.67 -16.61 5.41
CA LYS A 242 4.68 -17.00 6.42
C LYS A 242 5.18 -18.18 7.26
N GLY A 243 5.27 -17.97 8.58
CA GLY A 243 5.77 -18.97 9.54
C GLY A 243 7.27 -19.22 9.49
N VAL A 244 8.02 -18.39 8.74
CA VAL A 244 9.49 -18.47 8.67
C VAL A 244 10.12 -17.28 9.40
N VAL A 245 9.54 -16.10 9.23
CA VAL A 245 9.89 -14.88 9.98
C VAL A 245 8.61 -14.19 10.46
N PRO A 246 8.68 -13.37 11.51
CA PRO A 246 7.53 -12.60 11.96
C PRO A 246 7.10 -11.59 10.89
N LEU A 247 5.82 -11.59 10.53
CA LEU A 247 5.24 -10.69 9.53
C LEU A 247 4.16 -9.80 10.14
N LEU A 248 4.00 -8.59 9.62
CA LEU A 248 2.82 -7.77 9.90
C LEU A 248 1.56 -8.59 9.59
N ASP A 249 0.65 -8.71 10.55
CA ASP A 249 -0.53 -9.58 10.53
C ASP A 249 -1.69 -8.97 9.73
N PHE A 250 -1.36 -8.51 8.52
CA PHE A 250 -2.26 -8.02 7.51
C PHE A 250 -1.93 -8.71 6.19
N ASP A 251 -2.95 -9.05 5.42
CA ASP A 251 -2.75 -9.58 4.08
C ASP A 251 -2.10 -8.53 3.16
N PHE A 252 -1.48 -8.99 2.08
CA PHE A 252 -0.80 -8.10 1.14
C PHE A 252 -1.74 -7.04 0.53
N ALA A 253 -3.02 -7.37 0.33
CA ALA A 253 -4.01 -6.48 -0.28
C ALA A 253 -4.35 -5.30 0.66
N PHE A 254 -4.40 -5.57 1.96
CA PHE A 254 -4.58 -4.57 2.99
C PHE A 254 -3.34 -3.72 3.17
N ASN A 255 -2.14 -4.32 3.18
CA ASN A 255 -0.87 -3.57 3.19
C ASN A 255 -0.77 -2.59 2.02
N ALA A 256 -1.24 -2.97 0.84
CA ALA A 256 -1.30 -2.08 -0.33
C ALA A 256 -2.21 -0.86 -0.11
N ARG A 257 -3.31 -1.00 0.64
CA ARG A 257 -4.20 0.11 1.01
C ARG A 257 -3.60 1.06 2.05
N LEU A 258 -2.61 0.57 2.82
CA LEU A 258 -1.85 1.36 3.80
C LEU A 258 -0.59 2.00 3.20
N ASN A 259 -0.47 2.06 1.86
CA ASN A 259 0.75 2.52 1.19
C ASN A 259 1.25 3.90 1.70
N LYS A 260 0.36 4.85 2.00
CA LYS A 260 0.75 6.17 2.51
C LYS A 260 1.37 6.04 3.90
N LEU A 261 0.66 5.42 4.83
CA LEU A 261 1.15 5.14 6.18
C LEU A 261 2.50 4.42 6.16
N LEU A 262 2.60 3.31 5.41
CA LEU A 262 3.82 2.53 5.32
C LEU A 262 4.97 3.31 4.66
N ASN A 263 4.70 4.08 3.61
CA ASN A 263 5.73 4.90 2.96
C ASN A 263 6.22 6.04 3.85
N ARG A 264 5.34 6.60 4.69
CA ARG A 264 5.74 7.58 5.69
C ARG A 264 6.68 6.98 6.71
N PHE A 265 6.30 5.85 7.31
CA PHE A 265 7.21 5.12 8.20
C PHE A 265 8.56 4.78 7.54
N LYS A 266 8.55 4.37 6.26
CA LYS A 266 9.77 4.13 5.48
C LYS A 266 10.62 5.39 5.28
N SER A 267 9.99 6.55 5.08
CA SER A 267 10.71 7.82 4.87
C SER A 267 11.40 8.32 6.14
N PHE A 268 10.84 8.04 7.32
CA PHE A 268 11.42 8.46 8.60
C PHE A 268 12.50 7.52 9.15
N HIS A 269 12.50 6.23 8.78
CA HIS A 269 13.37 5.21 9.40
C HIS A 269 14.03 4.24 8.42
N GLY A 270 14.03 4.61 7.14
CA GLY A 270 14.51 3.76 6.07
C GLY A 270 13.58 2.60 5.73
N HIS A 271 13.97 1.86 4.70
CA HIS A 271 13.15 0.81 4.10
C HIS A 271 13.27 -0.56 4.80
N ASN A 272 13.84 -0.60 6.01
CA ASN A 272 14.36 -1.82 6.63
C ASN A 272 13.31 -2.90 6.96
N LEU A 273 12.02 -2.59 7.00
CA LEU A 273 10.96 -3.57 7.25
C LEU A 273 10.40 -4.23 5.98
N ASP A 274 10.55 -3.58 4.83
CA ASP A 274 9.97 -4.05 3.58
C ASP A 274 10.78 -5.23 3.03
N LEU A 275 10.16 -6.39 2.84
CA LEU A 275 10.86 -7.53 2.22
C LEU A 275 11.36 -7.20 0.82
N ASP A 276 10.65 -6.34 0.07
CA ASP A 276 11.05 -5.95 -1.29
C ASP A 276 12.34 -5.11 -1.28
N SER A 277 12.61 -4.38 -0.20
CA SER A 277 13.81 -3.53 -0.07
C SER A 277 15.06 -4.31 0.33
N LYS A 278 14.91 -5.57 0.78
CA LYS A 278 16.02 -6.40 1.28
C LYS A 278 16.90 -6.98 0.18
N GLY A 279 16.62 -6.67 -1.09
CA GLY A 279 17.38 -7.20 -2.22
C GLY A 279 17.33 -8.73 -2.27
N LEU A 280 16.19 -9.31 -1.90
CA LEU A 280 15.99 -10.74 -1.86
C LEU A 280 16.26 -11.34 -3.24
N THR A 281 17.19 -12.29 -3.31
CA THR A 281 17.47 -12.98 -4.57
C THR A 281 16.55 -14.20 -4.68
N PRO A 282 15.74 -14.31 -5.75
CA PRO A 282 14.90 -15.48 -5.95
C PRO A 282 15.76 -16.72 -6.22
N ILE A 283 15.55 -17.76 -5.41
CA ILE A 283 16.13 -19.10 -5.56
C ILE A 283 15.08 -19.98 -6.21
N LEU A 284 15.27 -20.24 -7.50
CA LEU A 284 14.38 -21.08 -8.28
C LEU A 284 14.71 -22.56 -8.13
N ASP A 285 13.69 -23.37 -7.88
CA ASP A 285 13.74 -24.84 -7.76
C ASP A 285 12.85 -25.48 -8.85
N PRO A 286 13.38 -25.68 -10.07
CA PRO A 286 12.68 -26.40 -11.13
C PRO A 286 12.67 -27.91 -10.84
N ARG A 287 11.47 -28.48 -10.63
CA ARG A 287 11.28 -29.90 -10.31
C ARG A 287 10.85 -30.70 -11.53
N GLY A 288 11.35 -31.93 -11.62
CA GLY A 288 11.10 -32.84 -12.74
C GLY A 288 12.06 -32.67 -13.91
N TYR A 289 11.74 -33.32 -15.03
CA TYR A 289 12.58 -33.31 -16.23
C TYR A 289 12.52 -31.95 -16.94
N GLN A 290 13.66 -31.26 -17.00
CA GLN A 290 13.79 -29.95 -17.64
C GLN A 290 14.08 -30.12 -19.12
N ARG A 291 13.32 -29.44 -19.99
CA ARG A 291 13.50 -29.50 -21.45
C ARG A 291 13.75 -28.11 -22.03
N LEU A 292 14.85 -27.95 -22.74
CA LEU A 292 15.16 -26.74 -23.51
C LEU A 292 14.08 -26.53 -24.59
N ASP A 293 13.47 -25.35 -24.59
CA ASP A 293 12.57 -24.90 -25.65
C ASP A 293 13.35 -23.99 -26.61
N THR A 294 13.84 -24.57 -27.71
CA THR A 294 14.64 -23.84 -28.70
C THR A 294 13.83 -22.75 -29.38
N LYS A 295 12.56 -23.02 -29.70
CA LYS A 295 11.67 -22.08 -30.39
C LYS A 295 11.44 -20.81 -29.56
N TYR A 296 11.13 -20.96 -28.27
CA TYR A 296 10.92 -19.82 -27.38
C TYR A 296 12.24 -19.13 -26.99
N THR A 297 13.33 -19.90 -26.90
CA THR A 297 14.68 -19.34 -26.74
C THR A 297 15.02 -18.39 -27.89
N ASP A 298 14.84 -18.83 -29.14
CA ASP A 298 15.12 -18.02 -30.32
C ASP A 298 14.19 -16.80 -30.42
N PHE A 299 12.91 -16.97 -30.06
CA PHE A 299 11.95 -15.87 -29.96
C PHE A 299 12.41 -14.78 -28.99
N LEU A 300 12.78 -15.14 -27.75
CA LEU A 300 13.24 -14.15 -26.77
C LEU A 300 14.58 -13.52 -27.15
N ARG A 301 15.50 -14.29 -27.74
CA ARG A 301 16.76 -13.74 -28.25
C ARG A 301 16.52 -12.71 -29.35
N LYS A 302 15.56 -12.96 -30.25
CA LYS A 302 15.16 -11.98 -31.28
C LYS A 302 14.59 -10.70 -30.64
N LYS A 303 13.94 -10.80 -29.49
CA LYS A 303 13.40 -9.67 -28.73
C LYS A 303 14.43 -8.96 -27.85
N ALA A 304 15.61 -9.55 -27.62
CA ALA A 304 16.64 -8.99 -26.76
C ALA A 304 17.01 -7.53 -27.07
N PRO A 305 17.15 -7.08 -28.34
CA PRO A 305 17.46 -5.68 -28.65
C PRO A 305 16.39 -4.68 -28.17
N PHE A 306 15.13 -5.08 -28.09
CA PHE A 306 14.06 -4.24 -27.54
C PHE A 306 14.10 -4.24 -26.01
N ILE A 307 14.30 -5.41 -25.41
CA ILE A 307 14.41 -5.59 -23.95
C ILE A 307 15.56 -4.75 -23.39
N THR A 308 16.72 -4.75 -24.06
CA THR A 308 17.92 -4.03 -23.61
C THR A 308 17.74 -2.51 -23.61
N ARG A 309 16.89 -1.95 -24.48
CA ARG A 309 16.57 -0.52 -24.48
C ARG A 309 15.72 -0.08 -23.30
N LEU A 310 15.01 -1.03 -22.67
CA LEU A 310 14.22 -0.79 -21.47
C LEU A 310 15.07 -0.84 -20.18
N VAL A 311 16.33 -1.28 -20.26
CA VAL A 311 17.28 -1.37 -19.12
C VAL A 311 17.69 0.03 -18.64
N GLY A 312 17.76 0.23 -17.33
CA GLY A 312 18.27 1.46 -16.72
C GLY A 312 19.69 1.81 -17.15
N THR A 313 19.99 3.10 -17.35
CA THR A 313 21.28 3.64 -17.84
C THR A 313 22.46 3.52 -16.86
N ASN A 314 22.42 2.63 -15.87
CA ASN A 314 23.60 2.29 -15.08
C ASN A 314 24.58 1.53 -15.99
N PHE A 315 25.47 2.31 -16.61
CA PHE A 315 26.27 1.95 -17.79
C PHE A 315 27.15 0.70 -17.63
N TYR A 316 27.42 0.27 -16.39
CA TYR A 316 28.26 -0.89 -16.11
C TYR A 316 27.52 -2.23 -16.16
N ASP A 317 26.20 -2.28 -15.94
CA ASP A 317 25.40 -3.53 -16.02
C ASP A 317 24.75 -3.76 -17.38
N SER A 318 24.57 -2.71 -18.20
CA SER A 318 23.90 -2.80 -19.50
C SER A 318 24.58 -3.81 -20.43
N ARG A 319 25.91 -3.76 -20.58
CA ARG A 319 26.64 -4.70 -21.44
C ARG A 319 26.55 -6.16 -20.93
N ALA A 320 26.66 -6.38 -19.62
CA ALA A 320 26.53 -7.70 -19.03
C ALA A 320 25.11 -8.27 -19.21
N ASN A 321 24.08 -7.44 -19.09
CA ASN A 321 22.69 -7.82 -19.30
C ASN A 321 22.41 -8.12 -20.79
N VAL A 322 22.96 -7.34 -21.70
CA VAL A 322 22.86 -7.60 -23.15
C VAL A 322 23.50 -8.94 -23.51
N THR A 323 24.73 -9.22 -23.02
CA THR A 323 25.39 -10.51 -23.23
C THR A 323 24.63 -11.67 -22.57
N SER A 324 23.99 -11.43 -21.43
CA SER A 324 23.17 -12.44 -20.75
C SER A 324 21.88 -12.74 -21.54
N LEU A 325 21.25 -11.72 -22.13
CA LEU A 325 20.05 -11.88 -22.94
C LEU A 325 20.35 -12.54 -24.29
N SER A 326 21.49 -12.23 -24.93
CA SER A 326 21.87 -12.90 -26.19
C SER A 326 22.21 -14.38 -25.99
N SER A 327 22.75 -14.74 -24.83
CA SER A 327 23.06 -16.14 -24.47
C SER A 327 21.94 -16.85 -23.71
N LEU A 328 20.78 -16.23 -23.52
CA LEU A 328 19.69 -16.79 -22.70
C LEU A 328 19.23 -18.15 -23.23
N LYS A 329 18.76 -19.02 -22.33
CA LYS A 329 18.11 -20.28 -22.68
C LYS A 329 16.83 -20.45 -21.90
N VAL A 330 15.78 -20.89 -22.59
CA VAL A 330 14.45 -21.10 -21.99
C VAL A 330 14.24 -22.59 -21.79
N TYR A 331 13.99 -22.99 -20.56
CA TYR A 331 13.66 -24.35 -20.18
C TYR A 331 12.20 -24.44 -19.75
N SER A 332 11.56 -25.52 -20.14
CA SER A 332 10.26 -25.94 -19.63
C SER A 332 10.47 -26.94 -18.48
N ALA A 333 9.65 -26.85 -17.44
CA ALA A 333 9.62 -27.81 -16.34
C ALA A 333 8.16 -28.15 -15.97
N PRO A 334 7.88 -29.39 -15.50
CA PRO A 334 6.55 -29.76 -15.02
C PRO A 334 6.08 -28.94 -13.80
N SER A 335 7.01 -28.55 -12.93
CA SER A 335 6.70 -27.75 -11.75
C SER A 335 7.85 -26.82 -11.42
N LEU A 336 7.51 -25.60 -11.04
CA LEU A 336 8.47 -24.58 -10.64
C LEU A 336 8.10 -24.09 -9.25
N PHE A 337 9.12 -23.97 -8.41
CA PHE A 337 9.00 -23.39 -7.09
C PHE A 337 10.01 -22.26 -6.94
N VAL A 338 9.64 -21.23 -6.20
CA VAL A 338 10.54 -20.14 -5.81
C VAL A 338 10.64 -20.09 -4.31
N SER A 339 11.86 -19.83 -3.82
CA SER A 339 12.15 -19.50 -2.44
C SER A 339 13.11 -18.32 -2.43
N TYR A 340 13.31 -17.72 -1.27
CA TYR A 340 14.20 -16.60 -1.06
C TYR A 340 15.13 -16.88 0.11
N GLU A 341 16.25 -16.19 0.14
CA GLU A 341 17.17 -16.18 1.28
C GLU A 341 17.19 -14.78 1.85
N LEU A 342 16.97 -14.69 3.17
CA LEU A 342 16.90 -13.44 3.92
C LEU A 342 17.92 -13.50 5.06
N GLY A 343 18.71 -12.45 5.23
CA GLY A 343 19.49 -12.25 6.45
C GLY A 343 18.55 -11.87 7.59
N TYR A 344 18.55 -12.68 8.66
CA TYR A 344 17.75 -12.49 9.86
C TYR A 344 18.61 -12.74 11.10
N GLY A 345 18.93 -11.69 11.84
CA GLY A 345 19.96 -11.80 12.87
C GLY A 345 21.34 -12.07 12.26
N SER A 346 22.12 -12.87 12.96
CA SER A 346 23.38 -13.44 12.45
C SER A 346 23.20 -14.58 11.44
N ASN A 347 21.97 -14.95 11.08
CA ASN A 347 21.66 -16.16 10.31
C ASN A 347 21.07 -15.82 8.94
N ALA A 348 21.37 -16.65 7.94
CA ALA A 348 20.64 -16.65 6.68
C ALA A 348 19.48 -17.65 6.78
N ILE A 349 18.25 -17.17 6.60
CA ILE A 349 17.05 -18.00 6.65
C ILE A 349 16.53 -18.18 5.23
N LYS A 350 16.26 -19.44 4.87
CA LYS A 350 15.61 -19.79 3.63
C LYS A 350 14.09 -19.81 3.82
N SER A 351 13.37 -19.12 2.94
CA SER A 351 11.91 -19.08 2.93
C SER A 351 11.31 -20.44 2.53
N ASN A 352 10.00 -20.57 2.75
CA ASN A 352 9.23 -21.65 2.16
C ASN A 352 9.33 -21.60 0.63
N SER A 353 9.28 -22.78 0.01
CA SER A 353 9.19 -22.91 -1.45
C SER A 353 7.73 -22.86 -1.89
N VAL A 354 7.37 -21.86 -2.69
CA VAL A 354 6.00 -21.67 -3.20
C VAL A 354 5.95 -21.93 -4.71
N PRO A 355 4.85 -22.49 -5.24
CA PRO A 355 4.70 -22.67 -6.68
C PRO A 355 4.78 -21.35 -7.45
N CYS A 356 5.39 -21.36 -8.64
CA CYS A 356 5.39 -20.22 -9.55
C CYS A 356 5.13 -20.64 -11.02
N SER A 357 4.64 -19.69 -11.83
CA SER A 357 4.33 -19.91 -13.25
C SER A 357 5.54 -19.69 -14.18
N ALA A 358 6.42 -18.78 -13.77
CA ALA A 358 7.65 -18.42 -14.45
C ALA A 358 8.71 -18.01 -13.42
N GLY A 359 9.99 -18.19 -13.77
CA GLY A 359 11.10 -17.72 -12.97
C GLY A 359 12.40 -17.75 -13.77
N TYR A 360 13.45 -17.18 -13.19
CA TYR A 360 14.77 -17.19 -13.78
C TYR A 360 15.81 -17.69 -12.78
N SER A 361 16.91 -18.20 -13.30
CA SER A 361 18.12 -18.51 -12.54
C SER A 361 19.31 -18.00 -13.32
N ARG A 362 20.09 -17.11 -12.71
CA ARG A 362 21.36 -16.62 -13.25
C ARG A 362 22.50 -17.37 -12.58
N LYS A 363 23.24 -18.19 -13.34
CA LYS A 363 24.48 -18.79 -12.83
C LYS A 363 25.64 -17.86 -13.14
N ILE A 364 26.04 -17.02 -12.18
CA ILE A 364 27.23 -16.17 -12.33
C ILE A 364 28.47 -17.07 -12.18
N THR A 365 29.27 -17.22 -13.23
CA THR A 365 30.57 -17.91 -13.19
C THR A 365 31.69 -16.91 -13.40
N ARG A 366 32.80 -17.01 -12.63
CA ARG A 366 33.96 -16.10 -12.67
C ARG A 366 34.63 -15.88 -14.05
N ARG A 367 34.24 -16.61 -15.10
CA ARG A 367 34.88 -16.56 -16.44
C ARG A 367 33.95 -16.25 -17.61
N ASN A 368 32.64 -16.38 -17.45
CA ASN A 368 31.63 -16.07 -18.47
C ASN A 368 30.53 -15.27 -17.78
N HIS A 369 29.98 -14.25 -18.44
CA HIS A 369 28.92 -13.34 -17.94
C HIS A 369 27.59 -14.01 -17.48
N GLY A 370 27.60 -15.32 -17.24
CA GLY A 370 26.54 -16.12 -16.67
C GLY A 370 25.53 -16.51 -17.72
N GLU A 371 25.33 -17.82 -17.90
CA GLU A 371 24.24 -18.30 -18.74
C GLU A 371 22.92 -17.96 -18.03
N LEU A 372 22.12 -17.09 -18.64
CA LEU A 372 20.78 -16.76 -18.16
C LEU A 372 19.84 -17.92 -18.52
N LYS A 373 19.31 -18.62 -17.51
CA LYS A 373 18.30 -19.64 -17.70
C LYS A 373 16.95 -19.12 -17.24
N ILE A 374 16.01 -19.07 -18.17
CA ILE A 374 14.61 -18.77 -17.88
C ILE A 374 13.87 -20.10 -17.82
N TYR A 375 13.04 -20.28 -16.81
CA TYR A 375 12.26 -21.48 -16.59
C TYR A 375 10.78 -21.13 -16.63
N LEU A 376 10.02 -21.91 -17.39
CA LEU A 376 8.59 -21.76 -17.58
C LEU A 376 7.89 -23.09 -17.28
N LEU A 377 6.65 -23.04 -16.78
CA LEU A 377 5.84 -24.24 -16.66
C LEU A 377 5.56 -24.84 -18.04
N GLN A 378 5.69 -26.17 -18.15
CA GLN A 378 5.54 -26.86 -19.42
C GLN A 378 4.16 -26.65 -20.05
N ASP A 379 3.10 -26.63 -19.23
CA ASP A 379 1.73 -26.42 -19.72
C ASP A 379 1.53 -25.04 -20.33
N HIS A 380 2.29 -24.04 -19.86
CA HIS A 380 2.21 -22.68 -20.35
C HIS A 380 2.79 -22.48 -21.75
N LEU A 381 3.70 -23.36 -22.18
CA LEU A 381 4.29 -23.35 -23.53
C LEU A 381 3.45 -24.13 -24.55
N ARG A 382 2.48 -24.94 -24.09
CA ARG A 382 1.58 -25.70 -24.97
C ARG A 382 0.44 -24.85 -25.50
N ASP A 383 0.02 -23.84 -24.75
CA ASP A 383 -1.06 -22.93 -25.12
C ASP A 383 -0.60 -21.91 -26.18
N SER A 384 -1.43 -21.69 -27.21
CA SER A 384 -1.19 -20.69 -28.26
C SER A 384 -1.25 -19.25 -27.75
N HIS A 385 -1.92 -19.04 -26.62
CA HIS A 385 -2.01 -17.78 -25.88
C HIS A 385 -1.14 -17.93 -24.63
N TYR A 386 0.14 -17.63 -24.74
CA TYR A 386 1.13 -17.74 -23.68
C TYR A 386 0.65 -17.07 -22.37
N LYS A 387 0.10 -17.84 -21.43
CA LYS A 387 -0.52 -17.35 -20.17
C LYS A 387 0.46 -16.72 -19.18
N PHE A 388 1.75 -16.73 -19.50
CA PHE A 388 2.86 -16.34 -18.63
C PHE A 388 3.50 -15.01 -19.02
N GLN A 389 2.95 -14.29 -20.00
CA GLN A 389 3.58 -13.08 -20.55
C GLN A 389 3.67 -11.95 -19.53
N PHE A 390 2.75 -11.88 -18.57
CA PHE A 390 2.83 -10.92 -17.46
C PHE A 390 3.96 -11.29 -16.50
N GLU A 391 3.99 -12.54 -16.03
CA GLU A 391 5.02 -12.97 -15.08
C GLU A 391 6.42 -13.01 -15.68
N LEU A 392 6.53 -13.30 -16.98
CA LEU A 392 7.80 -13.18 -17.70
C LEU A 392 8.21 -11.72 -17.90
N ALA A 393 7.25 -10.81 -18.14
CA ALA A 393 7.55 -9.38 -18.18
C ALA A 393 8.10 -8.92 -16.83
N ASP A 394 7.43 -9.24 -15.72
CA ASP A 394 7.88 -8.89 -14.37
C ASP A 394 9.28 -9.44 -14.08
N VAL A 395 9.53 -10.71 -14.42
CA VAL A 395 10.84 -11.36 -14.27
C VAL A 395 11.92 -10.64 -15.07
N LEU A 396 11.63 -10.25 -16.32
CA LEU A 396 12.60 -9.55 -17.15
C LEU A 396 12.80 -8.11 -16.72
N GLU A 397 11.75 -7.41 -16.28
CA GLU A 397 11.84 -6.05 -15.73
C GLU A 397 12.69 -6.02 -14.45
N GLU A 398 12.51 -7.00 -13.57
CA GLU A 398 13.32 -7.21 -12.36
C GLU A 398 14.78 -7.50 -12.71
N LEU A 399 15.04 -8.47 -13.59
CA LEU A 399 16.38 -8.86 -14.04
C LEU A 399 17.12 -7.67 -14.69
N CYS A 400 16.40 -6.88 -15.49
CA CYS A 400 16.97 -5.80 -16.30
C CYS A 400 16.98 -4.44 -15.58
N GLY A 401 16.37 -4.31 -14.40
CA GLY A 401 16.23 -3.02 -13.72
C GLY A 401 15.53 -1.98 -14.60
N THR A 402 14.38 -2.35 -15.17
CA THR A 402 13.61 -1.46 -16.05
C THR A 402 13.15 -0.20 -15.31
N LYS A 403 13.27 0.97 -15.94
CA LYS A 403 12.85 2.24 -15.32
C LYS A 403 11.33 2.28 -15.17
N ALA A 404 10.84 2.77 -14.04
CA ALA A 404 9.41 2.82 -13.73
C ALA A 404 8.54 3.56 -14.79
N HIS A 405 9.08 4.56 -15.49
CA HIS A 405 8.34 5.27 -16.55
C HIS A 405 8.18 4.45 -17.85
N PHE A 406 8.89 3.33 -17.98
CA PHE A 406 8.73 2.35 -19.05
C PHE A 406 7.83 1.17 -18.66
N ALA A 407 7.15 1.25 -17.52
CA ALA A 407 6.24 0.20 -17.05
C ALA A 407 5.26 -0.24 -18.13
N GLY A 408 5.15 -1.56 -18.31
CA GLY A 408 4.27 -2.19 -19.29
C GLY A 408 4.83 -2.27 -20.72
N LEU A 409 5.94 -1.60 -21.03
CA LEU A 409 6.60 -1.77 -22.33
C LEU A 409 7.26 -3.14 -22.48
N MET A 410 7.71 -3.77 -21.38
CA MET A 410 8.24 -5.14 -21.45
C MET A 410 7.16 -6.12 -21.92
N TYR A 411 5.95 -6.02 -21.35
CA TYR A 411 4.81 -6.81 -21.78
C TYR A 411 4.50 -6.59 -23.27
N LEU A 412 4.50 -5.34 -23.74
CA LEU A 412 4.35 -5.03 -25.17
C LEU A 412 5.40 -5.75 -26.03
N VAL A 413 6.67 -5.72 -25.64
CA VAL A 413 7.77 -6.38 -26.38
C VAL A 413 7.54 -7.89 -26.50
N LEU A 414 7.07 -8.53 -25.43
CA LEU A 414 6.84 -9.97 -25.36
C LEU A 414 5.58 -10.43 -26.11
N THR A 415 4.58 -9.55 -26.23
CA THR A 415 3.27 -9.90 -26.80
C THR A 415 3.12 -9.49 -28.26
N GLU A 416 3.66 -8.33 -28.63
CA GLU A 416 3.53 -7.78 -29.97
C GLU A 416 4.46 -8.49 -30.96
N ARG A 417 3.89 -8.96 -32.08
CA ARG A 417 4.65 -9.62 -33.14
C ARG A 417 5.21 -8.60 -34.14
N ASN A 418 4.54 -7.46 -34.30
CA ASN A 418 4.96 -6.40 -35.19
C ASN A 418 6.00 -5.50 -34.53
N GLU A 419 7.28 -5.73 -34.86
CA GLU A 419 8.41 -4.94 -34.36
C GLU A 419 8.27 -3.44 -34.68
N ARG A 420 7.64 -3.07 -35.80
CA ARG A 420 7.39 -1.64 -36.13
C ARG A 420 6.41 -0.99 -35.16
N HIS A 421 5.44 -1.76 -34.65
CA HIS A 421 4.50 -1.24 -33.65
C HIS A 421 5.19 -1.01 -32.31
N VAL A 422 6.07 -1.94 -31.91
CA VAL A 422 6.91 -1.78 -30.71
C VAL A 422 7.78 -0.51 -30.83
N GLU A 423 8.44 -0.31 -31.96
CA GLU A 423 9.26 0.89 -32.21
C GLU A 423 8.46 2.20 -32.12
N GLU A 424 7.26 2.22 -32.69
CA GLU A 424 6.39 3.39 -32.63
C GLU A 424 5.98 3.71 -31.18
N GLN A 425 5.63 2.71 -30.37
CA GLN A 425 5.32 2.92 -28.96
C GLN A 425 6.56 3.37 -28.15
N PHE A 426 7.73 2.80 -28.46
CA PHE A 426 8.99 3.17 -27.84
C PHE A 426 9.31 4.64 -28.11
N ARG A 427 9.16 5.10 -29.36
CA ARG A 427 9.33 6.51 -29.74
C ARG A 427 8.37 7.43 -28.98
N ARG A 428 7.08 7.06 -28.90
CA ARG A 428 6.06 7.82 -28.15
C ARG A 428 6.36 7.95 -26.67
N ARG A 429 7.03 6.95 -26.08
CA ARG A 429 7.42 6.91 -24.67
C ARG A 429 8.85 7.41 -24.40
N GLY A 430 9.54 7.90 -25.42
CA GLY A 430 10.89 8.46 -25.28
C GLY A 430 11.98 7.42 -25.06
N VAL A 431 11.77 6.17 -25.47
CA VAL A 431 12.82 5.13 -25.46
C VAL A 431 13.80 5.42 -26.61
N PRO A 432 15.11 5.55 -26.36
CA PRO A 432 16.10 5.84 -27.39
C PRO A 432 16.07 4.84 -28.54
N GLU A 433 16.26 5.28 -29.78
CA GLU A 433 16.40 4.39 -30.95
C GLU A 433 17.71 3.59 -30.88
N ILE A 434 17.69 2.38 -31.45
CA ILE A 434 18.91 1.57 -31.59
C ILE A 434 19.82 2.30 -32.58
N THR A 435 20.86 2.94 -32.07
CA THR A 435 21.93 3.48 -32.92
C THR A 435 23.00 2.42 -33.11
N SER A 436 23.69 2.41 -34.25
CA SER A 436 24.78 1.45 -34.53
C SER A 436 25.91 1.48 -33.49
N ALA A 437 26.01 2.55 -32.69
CA ALA A 437 26.93 2.64 -31.55
C ALA A 437 26.48 1.83 -30.30
N MET A 438 25.20 1.44 -30.26
CA MET A 438 24.61 0.56 -29.25
C MET A 438 24.42 -0.87 -29.74
N GLU A 439 24.77 -1.19 -31.00
CA GLU A 439 24.88 -2.58 -31.43
C GLU A 439 26.04 -3.22 -30.64
N PRO A 440 25.76 -4.17 -29.74
CA PRO A 440 26.78 -5.10 -29.34
C PRO A 440 27.24 -5.78 -30.63
N GLU A 441 28.53 -6.03 -30.79
CA GLU A 441 29.01 -6.98 -31.79
C GLU A 441 28.33 -8.33 -31.48
N PHE A 442 27.17 -8.56 -32.08
CA PHE A 442 26.45 -9.81 -32.02
C PHE A 442 27.29 -10.76 -32.86
N PHE A 443 28.07 -11.61 -32.18
CA PHE A 443 28.86 -12.64 -32.85
C PHE A 443 27.97 -13.40 -33.83
N SER A 444 28.35 -13.36 -35.11
CA SER A 444 27.71 -14.16 -36.14
C SER A 444 27.90 -15.63 -35.77
N PRO A 445 26.93 -16.52 -36.01
CA PRO A 445 27.14 -17.97 -35.89
C PRO A 445 28.33 -18.48 -36.71
N GLU A 446 28.80 -17.70 -37.68
CA GLU A 446 29.98 -17.97 -38.50
C GLU A 446 31.31 -17.76 -37.74
N ASP A 447 31.32 -16.92 -36.70
CA ASP A 447 32.52 -16.62 -35.91
C ASP A 447 32.88 -17.75 -34.92
N GLU A 448 31.90 -18.55 -34.47
CA GLU A 448 32.16 -19.75 -33.65
C GLU A 448 32.93 -20.83 -34.43
N GLN A 449 32.73 -20.91 -35.76
CA GLN A 449 33.46 -21.85 -36.61
C GLN A 449 34.92 -21.44 -36.81
N HIS A 450 35.21 -20.13 -36.84
CA HIS A 450 36.60 -19.63 -36.96
C HIS A 450 37.42 -19.84 -35.69
N VAL A 451 36.79 -19.75 -34.50
CA VAL A 451 37.46 -20.03 -33.22
C VAL A 451 37.77 -21.51 -33.05
N GLN A 452 36.89 -22.43 -33.47
CA GLN A 452 37.18 -23.86 -33.45
C GLN A 452 38.29 -24.27 -34.43
N LYS A 453 38.36 -23.66 -35.63
CA LYS A 453 39.43 -23.90 -36.61
C LYS A 453 40.82 -23.46 -36.13
N ASN A 454 40.87 -22.36 -35.36
CA ASN A 454 42.12 -21.84 -34.79
C ASN A 454 42.60 -22.63 -33.55
N LEU A 455 41.70 -23.34 -32.86
CA LEU A 455 42.06 -24.25 -31.76
C LEU A 455 42.62 -25.59 -32.26
N SER A 456 42.14 -26.10 -33.41
CA SER A 456 42.71 -27.30 -34.03
C SER A 456 44.11 -27.10 -34.61
N SER A 457 44.44 -25.90 -35.11
CA SER A 457 45.77 -25.60 -35.66
C SER A 457 46.83 -25.29 -34.59
N SER A 458 46.41 -24.92 -33.37
CA SER A 458 47.32 -24.65 -32.24
C SER A 458 47.81 -25.93 -31.54
N ALA A 459 47.08 -27.04 -31.66
CA ALA A 459 47.44 -28.31 -31.03
C ALA A 459 48.64 -29.01 -31.69
N GLU A 460 48.92 -28.76 -32.97
CA GLU A 460 50.03 -29.41 -33.70
C GLU A 460 51.41 -28.75 -33.46
N SER A 461 51.48 -27.58 -32.83
CA SER A 461 52.74 -26.84 -32.63
C SER A 461 53.46 -27.17 -31.30
N ARG A 462 52.85 -27.95 -30.39
CA ARG A 462 53.40 -28.20 -29.03
C ARG A 462 54.13 -29.54 -28.81
N HIS A 463 54.59 -30.20 -29.87
CA HIS A 463 55.48 -31.38 -29.77
C HIS A 463 56.93 -31.06 -30.15
N LYS A 464 57.64 -30.31 -29.30
CA LYS A 464 59.12 -30.32 -29.22
C LYS A 464 59.61 -29.44 -28.06
N ARG A 465 59.44 -29.87 -26.80
CA ARG A 465 60.28 -29.37 -25.70
C ARG A 465 60.72 -30.51 -24.78
N LYS A 466 62.03 -30.73 -24.78
CA LYS A 466 62.79 -31.75 -24.07
C LYS A 466 62.59 -31.65 -22.55
N ARG A 467 62.36 -32.81 -21.91
CA ARG A 467 62.41 -33.01 -20.46
C ARG A 467 63.83 -32.85 -19.92
N PRO A 468 64.05 -32.17 -18.79
CA PRO A 468 65.20 -32.45 -17.93
C PRO A 468 64.82 -33.50 -16.86
N ARG A 469 65.59 -34.58 -16.83
CA ARG A 469 65.67 -35.53 -15.70
C ARG A 469 66.23 -34.80 -14.48
N ARG A 470 65.57 -34.88 -13.33
CA ARG A 470 66.25 -34.73 -12.04
C ARG A 470 65.75 -35.77 -11.03
N LYS A 471 66.75 -36.36 -10.38
CA LYS A 471 66.73 -37.56 -9.56
C LYS A 471 66.13 -37.28 -8.18
N ALA A 472 65.60 -38.35 -7.59
CA ALA A 472 65.15 -38.48 -6.22
C ALA A 472 66.19 -38.10 -5.17
N LYS A 473 65.70 -37.61 -4.03
CA LYS A 473 66.30 -37.87 -2.71
C LYS A 473 65.22 -37.81 -1.64
N ALA A 474 65.13 -38.89 -0.88
CA ALA A 474 64.29 -39.09 0.30
C ALA A 474 64.98 -38.58 1.59
N ARG A 475 64.17 -38.19 2.57
CA ARG A 475 64.35 -38.17 4.05
C ARG A 475 63.11 -37.45 4.63
N ALA A 476 62.21 -38.05 5.43
CA ALA A 476 62.29 -38.68 6.76
C ALA A 476 62.51 -37.69 7.93
N ALA A 477 61.78 -37.96 9.04
CA ALA A 477 61.67 -37.31 10.36
C ALA A 477 60.53 -36.26 10.50
N GLU A 478 59.44 -36.54 11.22
CA GLU A 478 59.24 -36.54 12.70
C GLU A 478 59.15 -35.13 13.31
N GLN A 479 57.92 -34.69 13.58
CA GLN A 479 57.39 -34.26 14.88
C GLN A 479 55.88 -34.04 14.79
#